data_AF-A0A3B8HHY8-F1
#
_entry.id   AF-A0A3B8HHY8-F1
#
_cell.length_a   1.000
_cell.length_b   1.000
_cell.length_c   1.000
_cell.angle_alpha   90.00
_cell.angle_beta   90.00
_cell.angle_gamma   90.00
#
_symmetry.space_group_name_H-M   'P 1'
#
loop_
_entity.id
_entity.type
_entity.pdbx_description
1 polymer ?
#
loop_
_entity_poly.entity_id
_entity_poly.type
_entity_poly.pdbx_seq_one_letter_code
_entity_poly.pdbx_strand_id
1 'polypeptide(L)'
;TTILMSNVAAALNQTKLSADEWSLFHRYARETACSYCAGCAQICEAAVGLPIRDVMRHLMYHHSYGEHEVARTWFAQLPEDTRRNLVMADYSAVERRCPQGMAIGEMMRSAGRILA
;
A
#
# COMPACT_ATOMS: atom_id res chain seq x y z
N THR A 1 17.57 28.81 -10.26
CA THR A 1 16.09 28.80 -10.25
C THR A 1 15.61 28.48 -8.85
N THR A 2 14.61 29.19 -8.33
CA THR A 2 14.04 28.89 -7.01
C THR A 2 13.16 27.64 -7.07
N ILE A 3 13.02 26.90 -5.96
CA ILE A 3 12.19 25.69 -5.87
C ILE A 3 10.75 25.96 -6.32
N LEU A 4 10.19 27.12 -5.93
CA LEU A 4 8.84 27.53 -6.33
C LEU A 4 8.68 27.60 -7.86
N MET A 5 9.63 28.23 -8.55
CA MET A 5 9.58 28.35 -10.02
C MET A 5 9.71 26.99 -10.70
N SER A 6 10.57 26.11 -10.20
CA SER A 6 10.67 24.73 -10.72
C SER A 6 9.37 23.94 -10.52
N ASN A 7 8.73 24.06 -9.35
CA ASN A 7 7.45 23.39 -9.07
C ASN A 7 6.32 23.94 -9.95
N VAL A 8 6.27 25.26 -10.19
CA VAL A 8 5.30 25.87 -11.10
C VAL A 8 5.49 25.37 -12.52
N ALA A 9 6.72 25.31 -13.03
CA ALA A 9 7.01 24.80 -14.37
C ALA A 9 6.61 23.32 -14.52
N ALA A 10 6.86 22.49 -13.49
CA ALA A 10 6.44 21.09 -13.45
C ALA A 10 4.91 20.94 -13.43
N ALA A 11 4.21 21.70 -12.59
CA ALA A 11 2.75 21.67 -12.49
C ALA A 11 2.07 22.13 -13.79
N LEU A 12 2.66 23.12 -14.47
CA LEU A 12 2.22 23.58 -15.79
C LEU A 12 2.70 22.69 -16.95
N ASN A 13 3.42 21.60 -16.65
CA ASN A 13 3.93 20.62 -17.62
C ASN A 13 4.70 21.27 -18.79
N GLN A 14 5.52 22.27 -18.46
CA GLN A 14 6.29 23.07 -19.44
C GLN A 14 7.46 22.29 -20.05
N THR A 15 7.89 21.21 -19.40
CA THR A 15 8.92 20.28 -19.91
C THR A 15 8.28 18.91 -20.10
N LYS A 16 8.41 18.33 -21.30
CA LYS A 16 7.92 16.98 -21.59
C LYS A 16 9.02 15.97 -21.35
N LEU A 17 8.67 14.89 -20.67
CA LEU A 17 9.52 13.71 -20.55
C LEU A 17 9.67 13.04 -21.92
N SER A 18 10.90 12.69 -22.24
CA SER A 18 11.27 11.86 -23.39
C SER A 18 10.77 10.42 -23.21
N ALA A 19 10.78 9.65 -24.30
CA ALA A 19 10.43 8.23 -24.25
C ALA A 19 11.38 7.42 -23.35
N ASP A 20 12.66 7.79 -23.30
CA ASP A 20 13.66 7.11 -22.46
C ASP A 20 13.43 7.39 -20.97
N GLU A 21 13.08 8.63 -20.60
CA GLU A 21 12.72 8.99 -19.22
C GLU A 21 11.44 8.27 -18.77
N TRP A 22 10.42 8.20 -19.64
CA TRP A 22 9.25 7.39 -19.36
C TRP A 22 9.61 5.91 -19.17
N SER A 23 10.47 5.36 -20.02
CA SER A 23 10.91 3.96 -19.90
C SER A 23 11.62 3.69 -18.57
N LEU A 24 12.43 4.64 -18.09
CA LEU A 24 13.05 4.57 -16.78
C LEU A 24 12.02 4.56 -15.64
N PHE A 25 11.01 5.44 -15.68
CA PHE A 25 9.96 5.46 -14.66
C PHE A 25 9.14 4.17 -14.62
N HIS A 26 8.78 3.62 -15.79
CA HIS A 26 8.06 2.36 -15.85
C HIS A 26 8.89 1.20 -15.31
N ARG A 27 10.19 1.17 -15.60
CA ARG A 27 11.09 0.16 -15.03
C ARG A 27 11.17 0.27 -13.53
N TYR A 28 11.41 1.47 -13.00
CA TYR A 28 11.47 1.72 -11.56
C TYR A 28 10.16 1.29 -10.87
N ALA A 29 9.02 1.72 -11.39
CA ALA A 29 7.71 1.35 -10.83
C ALA A 29 7.49 -0.17 -10.79
N ARG A 30 7.95 -0.90 -11.81
CA ARG A 30 7.87 -2.37 -11.84
C ARG A 30 8.81 -3.02 -10.83
N GLU A 31 10.05 -2.54 -10.74
CA GLU A 31 11.07 -3.08 -9.83
C GLU A 31 10.71 -2.83 -8.36
N THR A 32 10.00 -1.74 -8.06
CA THR A 32 9.58 -1.39 -6.69
C THR A 32 8.11 -1.64 -6.41
N ALA A 33 7.36 -2.29 -7.31
CA ALA A 33 5.91 -2.47 -7.19
C ALA A 33 5.50 -3.10 -5.84
N CYS A 34 6.25 -4.10 -5.38
CA CYS A 34 5.96 -4.81 -4.13
C CYS A 34 6.11 -3.96 -2.86
N SER A 35 6.68 -2.75 -2.95
CA SER A 35 6.91 -1.89 -1.80
C SER A 35 5.67 -1.12 -1.32
N TYR A 36 4.60 -1.05 -2.12
CA TYR A 36 3.39 -0.32 -1.73
C TYR A 36 2.10 -0.99 -2.22
N CYS A 37 1.03 -0.81 -1.45
CA CYS A 37 -0.29 -1.25 -1.87
C CYS A 37 -0.94 -0.20 -2.77
N ALA A 38 -1.34 -0.60 -3.98
CA ALA A 38 -2.05 0.26 -4.92
C ALA A 38 -3.56 0.42 -4.60
N GLY A 39 -4.05 -0.12 -3.48
CA GLY A 39 -5.44 0.04 -3.05
C GLY A 39 -6.48 -0.73 -3.88
N CYS A 40 -6.07 -1.77 -4.61
CA CYS A 40 -6.91 -2.60 -5.47
C CYS A 40 -7.81 -3.60 -4.72
N ALA A 41 -8.56 -3.12 -3.72
CA ALA A 41 -9.40 -3.92 -2.82
C ALA A 41 -10.32 -4.91 -3.56
N GLN A 42 -10.87 -4.50 -4.69
CA GLN A 42 -11.77 -5.32 -5.51
C GLN A 42 -11.14 -6.64 -6.01
N ILE A 43 -9.81 -6.76 -6.01
CA ILE A 43 -9.09 -7.98 -6.40
C ILE A 43 -8.81 -8.85 -5.17
N CYS A 44 -8.17 -8.28 -4.16
CA CYS A 44 -7.67 -9.03 -3.01
C CYS A 44 -8.78 -9.34 -1.99
N GLU A 45 -9.64 -8.37 -1.68
CA GLU A 45 -10.70 -8.53 -0.67
C GLU A 45 -11.81 -9.44 -1.20
N ALA A 46 -12.11 -9.39 -2.50
CA ALA A 46 -13.05 -10.32 -3.13
C ALA A 46 -12.61 -11.79 -3.03
N ALA A 47 -11.31 -12.05 -2.86
CA ALA A 47 -10.75 -13.39 -2.78
C ALA A 47 -10.76 -14.01 -1.37
N VAL A 48 -10.88 -13.20 -0.31
CA VAL A 48 -10.74 -13.66 1.09
C VAL A 48 -11.79 -13.08 2.05
N GLY A 49 -12.52 -12.03 1.66
CA GLY A 49 -13.56 -11.40 2.48
C GLY A 49 -13.02 -10.61 3.68
N LEU A 50 -11.77 -10.16 3.64
CA LEU A 50 -11.10 -9.44 4.73
C LEU A 50 -10.63 -8.04 4.27
N PRO A 51 -10.58 -7.03 5.16
CA PRO A 51 -10.32 -5.63 4.80
C PRO A 51 -8.82 -5.33 4.60
N ILE A 52 -8.21 -5.95 3.59
CA ILE A 52 -6.78 -5.81 3.30
C ILE A 52 -6.40 -4.35 3.04
N ARG A 53 -7.19 -3.60 2.26
CA ARG A 53 -6.88 -2.20 1.92
C ARG A 53 -6.79 -1.34 3.16
N ASP A 54 -7.73 -1.50 4.08
CA ASP A 54 -7.78 -0.69 5.28
C ASP A 54 -6.61 -1.02 6.22
N VAL A 55 -6.29 -2.31 6.38
CA VAL A 55 -5.12 -2.74 7.16
C VAL A 55 -3.80 -2.25 6.54
N MET A 56 -3.67 -2.33 5.21
CA MET A 56 -2.51 -1.78 4.49
C MET A 56 -2.37 -0.27 4.71
N ARG A 57 -3.49 0.48 4.72
CA ARG A 57 -3.48 1.90 5.07
C ARG A 57 -3.04 2.12 6.52
N HIS A 58 -3.50 1.32 7.48
CA HIS A 58 -3.06 1.46 8.87
C HIS A 58 -1.55 1.23 9.00
N LEU A 59 -1.00 0.20 8.35
CA LEU A 59 0.44 -0.04 8.28
C LEU A 59 1.22 1.12 7.66
N MET A 60 0.68 1.75 6.59
CA MET A 60 1.29 2.93 5.98
C MET A 60 1.36 4.11 6.97
N TYR A 61 0.28 4.41 7.68
CA TYR A 61 0.28 5.47 8.70
C TYR A 61 1.29 5.18 9.81
N HIS A 62 1.38 3.93 10.25
CA HIS A 62 2.34 3.51 11.26
C HIS A 62 3.79 3.62 10.78
N HIS A 63 4.12 3.11 9.59
CA HIS A 63 5.51 3.00 9.12
C HIS A 63 6.03 4.22 8.36
N SER A 64 5.20 4.81 7.51
CA SER A 64 5.63 5.88 6.59
C SER A 64 5.39 7.27 7.17
N TYR A 65 4.33 7.45 7.95
CA TYR A 65 3.95 8.77 8.49
C TYR A 65 4.29 8.94 9.97
N GLY A 66 4.65 7.88 10.70
CA GLY A 66 4.95 7.94 12.13
C GLY A 66 3.71 8.12 13.03
N GLU A 67 2.52 7.97 12.45
CA GLU A 67 1.23 8.17 13.12
C GLU A 67 0.79 6.87 13.83
N HIS A 68 1.60 6.43 14.79
CA HIS A 68 1.46 5.11 15.42
C HIS A 68 0.13 4.93 16.15
N GLU A 69 -0.26 5.88 17.01
CA GLU A 69 -1.49 5.80 17.82
C GLU A 69 -2.75 5.86 16.95
N VAL A 70 -2.71 6.66 15.89
CA VAL A 70 -3.81 6.76 14.92
C VAL A 70 -4.00 5.42 14.21
N ALA A 71 -2.90 4.80 13.75
CA ALA A 71 -2.94 3.49 13.11
C ALA A 71 -3.48 2.39 14.03
N ARG A 72 -3.04 2.36 15.31
CA ARG A 72 -3.56 1.44 16.32
C ARG A 72 -5.05 1.65 16.57
N THR A 73 -5.46 2.91 16.73
CA THR A 73 -6.86 3.28 16.97
C THR A 73 -7.77 2.81 15.84
N TRP A 74 -7.39 3.03 14.58
CA TRP A 74 -8.19 2.55 13.44
C TRP A 74 -8.18 1.03 13.32
N PHE A 75 -7.07 0.35 13.60
CA PHE A 75 -7.03 -1.12 13.63
C PHE A 75 -7.94 -1.69 14.74
N ALA A 76 -7.97 -1.05 15.91
CA ALA A 76 -8.82 -1.44 17.04
C ALA A 76 -10.33 -1.25 16.78
N GLN A 77 -10.72 -0.45 15.78
CA GLN A 77 -12.12 -0.30 15.36
C GLN A 77 -12.63 -1.46 14.50
N LEU A 78 -11.73 -2.28 13.94
CA LEU A 78 -12.15 -3.50 13.24
C LEU A 78 -12.81 -4.47 14.23
N PRO A 79 -13.84 -5.24 13.83
CA PRO A 79 -14.39 -6.29 14.67
C PRO A 79 -13.30 -7.27 15.13
N GLU A 80 -13.41 -7.77 16.37
CA GLU A 80 -12.40 -8.67 16.93
C GLU A 80 -12.21 -9.92 16.06
N ASP A 81 -13.33 -10.52 15.60
CA ASP A 81 -13.34 -11.66 14.69
C ASP A 81 -12.58 -11.36 13.40
N THR A 82 -12.75 -10.16 12.84
CA THR A 82 -12.01 -9.70 11.65
C THR A 82 -10.51 -9.62 11.94
N ARG A 83 -10.10 -9.06 13.08
CA ARG A 83 -8.68 -9.00 13.48
C ARG A 83 -8.06 -10.39 13.66
N ARG A 84 -8.79 -11.33 14.27
CA ARG A 84 -8.32 -12.72 14.41
C ARG A 84 -8.22 -13.41 13.05
N ASN A 85 -9.21 -13.24 12.18
CA ASN A 85 -9.20 -13.85 10.85
C ASN A 85 -8.09 -13.29 9.95
N LEU A 86 -7.75 -12.00 10.08
CA LEU A 86 -6.65 -11.35 9.37
C LEU A 86 -5.30 -12.05 9.59
N VAL A 87 -5.02 -12.54 10.81
CA VAL A 87 -3.73 -13.19 11.09
C VAL A 87 -3.70 -14.67 10.73
N MET A 88 -4.88 -15.30 10.64
CA MET A 88 -5.02 -16.76 10.45
C MET A 88 -5.30 -17.19 9.00
N ALA A 89 -5.82 -16.29 8.16
CA ALA A 89 -6.22 -16.65 6.80
C ALA A 89 -5.04 -17.07 5.90
N ASP A 90 -5.33 -17.93 4.92
CA ASP A 90 -4.42 -18.23 3.82
C ASP A 90 -4.54 -17.18 2.72
N TYR A 91 -3.45 -16.45 2.48
CA TYR A 91 -3.37 -15.39 1.48
C TYR A 91 -2.76 -15.84 0.16
N SER A 92 -2.42 -17.12 -0.02
CA SER A 92 -1.76 -17.62 -1.23
C SER A 92 -2.52 -17.27 -2.51
N ALA A 93 -3.85 -17.36 -2.50
CA ALA A 93 -4.68 -16.99 -3.64
C ALA A 93 -4.75 -15.47 -3.87
N VAL A 94 -4.66 -14.69 -2.78
CA VAL A 94 -4.66 -13.23 -2.81
C VAL A 94 -3.35 -12.70 -3.40
N GLU A 95 -2.22 -13.22 -2.93
CA GLU A 95 -0.88 -12.81 -3.36
C GLU A 95 -0.65 -13.12 -4.84
N ARG A 96 -1.09 -14.29 -5.33
CA ARG A 96 -1.04 -14.63 -6.77
C ARG A 96 -1.84 -13.67 -7.65
N ARG A 97 -2.88 -13.02 -7.11
CA ARG A 97 -3.73 -12.07 -7.84
C ARG A 97 -3.29 -10.62 -7.68
N CYS A 98 -2.36 -10.33 -6.76
CA CYS A 98 -1.94 -8.98 -6.47
C CYS A 98 -1.13 -8.41 -7.65
N PRO A 99 -1.56 -7.31 -8.30
CA PRO A 99 -0.80 -6.71 -9.40
C PRO A 99 0.53 -6.12 -8.95
N GLN A 100 0.69 -5.85 -7.65
CA GLN A 100 1.92 -5.34 -7.05
C GLN A 100 2.83 -6.48 -6.54
N GLY A 101 2.40 -7.74 -6.56
CA GLY A 101 3.21 -8.89 -6.12
C GLY A 101 3.63 -8.84 -4.65
N MET A 102 2.77 -8.30 -3.78
CA MET A 102 3.10 -8.09 -2.36
C MET A 102 2.92 -9.37 -1.53
N ALA A 103 3.71 -9.51 -0.46
CA ALA A 103 3.57 -10.55 0.57
C ALA A 103 2.43 -10.20 1.56
N ILE A 104 1.18 -10.17 1.07
CA ILE A 104 0.00 -9.75 1.83
C ILE A 104 -0.16 -10.52 3.13
N GLY A 105 0.05 -11.84 3.13
CA GLY A 105 -0.10 -12.65 4.34
C GLY A 105 0.89 -12.28 5.44
N GLU A 106 2.14 -11.97 5.06
CA GLU A 106 3.13 -11.47 6.01
C GLU A 106 2.74 -10.10 6.57
N MET A 107 2.25 -9.20 5.71
CA MET A 107 1.81 -7.87 6.13
C MET A 107 0.60 -7.94 7.08
N MET A 108 -0.39 -8.79 6.83
CA MET A 108 -1.54 -8.94 7.74
C MET A 108 -1.11 -9.51 9.11
N ARG A 109 -0.19 -10.48 9.13
CA ARG A 109 0.43 -10.98 10.39
C ARG A 109 1.27 -9.92 11.08
N SER A 110 1.96 -9.06 10.34
CA SER A 110 2.70 -7.93 10.91
C SER A 110 1.75 -6.91 11.56
N ALA A 111 0.65 -6.55 10.87
CA ALA A 111 -0.38 -5.67 11.41
C ALA A 111 -0.93 -6.17 12.75
N GLY A 112 -1.27 -7.46 12.84
CA GLY A 112 -1.74 -8.05 14.10
C GLY A 112 -0.72 -8.05 15.24
N ARG A 113 0.58 -7.91 14.95
CA ARG A 113 1.63 -7.80 15.98
C ARG A 113 1.92 -6.36 16.39
N ILE A 114 1.91 -5.43 15.44
CA ILE A 114 2.38 -4.05 15.70
C ILE A 114 1.26 -3.05 15.93
N LEU A 115 0.03 -3.33 15.45
CA LEU A 115 -1.12 -2.45 15.57
C LEU A 115 -2.12 -2.88 16.66
N ALA A 116 -2.01 -4.11 17.16
CA ALA A 116 -2.83 -4.64 18.25
C ALA A 116 -2.39 -4.11 19.61
#